data_AF-A0A3N5V4R2-F1
#
_entry.id   AF-A0A3N5V4R2-F1
#
_cell.length_a   1.000
_cell.length_b   1.000
_cell.length_c   1.000
_cell.angle_alpha   90.00
_cell.angle_beta   90.00
_cell.angle_gamma   90.00
#
_symmetry.space_group_name_H-M   'P 1'
#
loop_
_entity.id
_entity.type
_entity.pdbx_description
1 polymer ?
#
loop_
_entity_poly.entity_id
_entity_poly.type
_entity_poly.pdbx_seq_one_letter_code
_entity_poly.pdbx_strand_id
1 'polypeptide(L)'
;MKTTSSHFFEKPHTKLGWGSAGLMILFVGLFISVTTGFLHFSGFLTMTVGVVAGILTLTALIWKGERSWLMWLMLLPGLFAIIFALAEILIPH
;
A
#
# COMPACT_ATOMS: atom_id res chain seq x y z
N MET A 1 34.45 3.53 13.92
CA MET A 1 33.18 2.99 13.38
C MET A 1 32.36 4.17 12.90
N LYS A 2 32.16 4.36 11.59
CA LYS A 2 31.30 5.43 11.09
C LYS A 2 29.86 5.04 11.43
N THR A 3 29.21 5.81 12.30
CA THR A 3 27.78 5.67 12.57
C THR A 3 27.05 6.06 11.29
N THR A 4 26.69 5.05 10.49
CA THR A 4 25.84 5.20 9.31
C THR A 4 24.48 5.71 9.81
N SER A 5 24.33 7.03 9.77
CA SER A 5 23.13 7.73 10.21
C SER A 5 21.89 7.15 9.52
N SER A 6 20.85 7.04 10.31
CA SER A 6 19.61 6.27 10.17
C SER A 6 18.68 6.75 9.05
N HIS A 7 19.17 6.83 7.81
CA HIS A 7 18.37 7.23 6.64
C HIS A 7 17.17 6.31 6.37
N PHE A 8 17.13 5.13 7.00
CA PHE A 8 16.08 4.13 6.88
C PHE A 8 14.79 4.49 7.65
N PHE A 9 14.90 5.26 8.74
CA PHE A 9 13.78 5.69 9.59
C PHE A 9 13.26 7.10 9.26
N GLU A 10 13.81 7.74 8.23
CA GLU A 10 13.31 9.04 7.80
C GLU A 10 11.90 8.93 7.20
N LYS A 11 11.10 9.95 7.49
CA LYS A 11 9.74 10.10 6.98
C LYS A 11 9.81 10.36 5.47
N PRO A 12 8.77 10.01 4.69
CA PRO A 12 8.71 10.40 3.29
C PRO A 12 8.79 11.93 3.17
N HIS A 13 9.73 12.42 2.34
CA HIS A 13 9.92 13.85 2.09
C HIS A 13 9.23 14.28 0.80
N THR A 14 8.86 13.33 -0.07
CA THR A 14 8.17 13.62 -1.32
C THR A 14 6.65 13.72 -1.16
N LYS A 15 6.02 14.58 -1.99
CA LYS A 15 4.55 14.66 -2.11
C LYS A 15 3.92 13.32 -2.52
N LEU A 16 4.64 12.50 -3.29
CA LEU A 16 4.20 11.17 -3.69
C LEU A 16 4.19 10.20 -2.50
N GLY A 17 5.20 10.26 -1.63
CA GLY A 17 5.24 9.44 -0.40
C GLY A 17 4.16 9.79 0.62
N TRP A 18 3.78 11.07 0.70
CA TRP A 18 2.60 11.46 1.48
C TRP A 18 1.28 11.02 0.82
N GLY A 19 1.22 11.03 -0.51
CA GLY A 19 0.09 10.48 -1.27
C GLY A 19 -0.11 8.99 -1.03
N SER A 20 0.97 8.20 -1.08
CA SER A 20 0.92 6.76 -0.76
C SER A 20 0.57 6.50 0.70
N ALA A 21 1.01 7.35 1.63
CA ALA A 21 0.60 7.26 3.04
C ALA A 21 -0.90 7.45 3.23
N GLY A 22 -1.48 8.47 2.57
CA GLY A 22 -2.94 8.69 2.59
C GLY A 22 -3.71 7.51 2.01
N LEU A 23 -3.23 6.96 0.90
CA LEU A 23 -3.81 5.76 0.27
C LEU A 23 -3.70 4.51 1.14
N MET A 24 -2.60 4.34 1.87
CA MET A 24 -2.44 3.24 2.82
C MET A 24 -3.47 3.34 3.96
N ILE A 25 -3.64 4.53 4.54
CA ILE A 25 -4.65 4.76 5.59
C ILE A 25 -6.05 4.46 5.05
N LEU A 26 -6.35 4.93 3.84
CA LEU A 26 -7.62 4.68 3.19
C LEU A 26 -7.85 3.19 2.90
N PHE A 27 -6.83 2.48 2.42
CA PHE A 27 -6.88 1.03 2.20
C PHE A 27 -7.13 0.28 3.51
N VAL A 28 -6.40 0.59 4.58
CA VAL A 28 -6.58 -0.07 5.88
C VAL A 28 -7.99 0.20 6.42
N GLY A 29 -8.48 1.43 6.30
CA GLY A 29 -9.84 1.79 6.71
C GLY A 29 -10.91 1.02 5.94
N LEU A 30 -10.79 0.92 4.60
CA LEU A 30 -11.70 0.14 3.78
C LEU A 30 -11.60 -1.36 4.07
N PHE A 31 -10.39 -1.88 4.25
CA PHE A 31 -10.17 -3.30 4.57
C PHE A 31 -10.81 -3.67 5.91
N ILE A 32 -10.64 -2.84 6.95
CA ILE A 32 -11.31 -3.03 8.25
C ILE A 32 -12.83 -2.95 8.07
N SER A 33 -13.32 -1.99 7.30
CA SER A 33 -14.77 -1.82 7.08
C SER A 33 -15.41 -3.02 6.39
N VAL A 34 -14.72 -3.62 5.42
CA VAL A 34 -15.17 -4.83 4.71
C VAL A 34 -15.09 -6.06 5.61
N THR A 35 -13.97 -6.25 6.32
CA THR A 35 -13.79 -7.40 7.22
C THR A 35 -14.72 -7.39 8.43
N THR A 36 -15.09 -6.21 8.93
CA THR A 36 -16.04 -6.05 10.04
C THR A 36 -17.50 -6.01 9.58
N GLY A 37 -17.76 -6.02 8.26
CA GLY A 37 -19.11 -5.90 7.70
C GLY A 37 -19.78 -4.55 7.98
N PHE A 38 -19.03 -3.55 8.47
CA PHE A 38 -19.57 -2.23 8.82
C PHE A 38 -20.04 -1.47 7.57
N LEU A 39 -19.33 -1.67 6.45
CA LEU A 39 -19.74 -1.22 5.13
C LEU A 39 -19.82 -2.42 4.20
N HIS A 40 -21.00 -2.68 3.65
CA HIS A 40 -21.19 -3.57 2.50
C HIS A 40 -20.64 -2.91 1.23
N PHE A 41 -19.35 -2.59 1.22
CA PHE A 41 -18.65 -2.26 -0.02
C PHE A 41 -18.38 -3.55 -0.78
N SER A 42 -18.60 -3.53 -2.10
CA SER A 42 -18.18 -4.65 -2.95
C SER A 42 -16.67 -4.79 -2.82
N GLY A 43 -16.15 -6.01 -2.64
CA GLY A 43 -14.72 -6.29 -2.53
C GLY A 43 -13.90 -5.69 -3.70
N PHE A 44 -14.56 -5.41 -4.81
CA PHE A 44 -14.07 -4.68 -5.97
C PHE A 44 -13.50 -3.27 -5.65
N LEU A 45 -14.16 -2.49 -4.78
CA LEU A 45 -13.69 -1.15 -4.41
C LEU A 45 -12.43 -1.22 -3.55
N THR A 46 -12.39 -2.16 -2.61
CA THR A 46 -11.22 -2.45 -1.79
C THR A 46 -10.02 -2.89 -2.63
N MET A 47 -10.28 -3.75 -3.64
CA MET A 47 -9.26 -4.20 -4.58
C MET A 47 -8.71 -3.07 -5.44
N THR A 48 -9.57 -2.26 -6.07
CA THR A 48 -9.13 -1.16 -6.94
C THR A 48 -8.31 -0.14 -6.17
N VAL A 49 -8.72 0.21 -4.94
CA VAL A 49 -7.92 1.07 -4.05
C VAL A 49 -6.58 0.43 -3.71
N GLY A 50 -6.55 -0.86 -3.37
CA GLY A 50 -5.31 -1.59 -3.06
C GLY A 50 -4.33 -1.60 -4.23
N VAL A 51 -4.83 -1.82 -5.46
CA VAL A 51 -4.01 -1.79 -6.68
C VAL A 51 -3.45 -0.39 -6.95
N VAL A 52 -4.27 0.66 -6.85
CA VAL A 52 -3.83 2.05 -7.04
C VAL A 52 -2.79 2.44 -5.99
N ALA A 53 -3.01 2.07 -4.72
CA ALA A 53 -2.05 2.28 -3.64
C ALA A 53 -0.73 1.54 -3.91
N GLY A 54 -0.80 0.29 -4.38
CA GLY A 54 0.36 -0.50 -4.77
C GLY A 54 1.16 0.15 -5.89
N ILE A 55 0.52 0.56 -6.98
CA ILE A 55 1.17 1.21 -8.13
C ILE A 55 1.84 2.52 -7.71
N LEU A 56 1.16 3.35 -6.90
CA LEU A 56 1.74 4.63 -6.45
C LEU A 56 2.94 4.42 -5.54
N THR A 57 2.89 3.42 -4.67
CA THR A 57 4.02 3.06 -3.80
C THR A 57 5.19 2.51 -4.62
N LEU A 58 4.91 1.66 -5.61
CA LEU A 58 5.92 1.09 -6.50
C LEU A 58 6.58 2.16 -7.37
N THR A 59 5.77 3.11 -7.86
CA THR A 59 6.27 4.28 -8.61
C THR A 59 7.15 5.16 -7.73
N ALA A 60 6.74 5.45 -6.49
CA ALA A 60 7.56 6.21 -5.56
C ALA A 60 8.88 5.50 -5.23
N LEU A 61 8.85 4.17 -5.02
CA LEU A 61 10.04 3.37 -4.72
C LEU A 61 11.04 3.37 -5.88
N ILE A 62 10.56 3.17 -7.12
CA ILE A 62 11.42 3.05 -8.31
C ILE A 62 11.88 4.43 -8.80
N TRP A 63 10.98 5.40 -8.91
CA TRP A 63 11.26 6.68 -9.57
C TRP A 63 11.85 7.73 -8.64
N LYS A 64 11.47 7.72 -7.36
CA LYS A 64 12.01 8.68 -6.36
C LYS A 64 13.12 8.08 -5.52
N GLY A 65 13.38 6.77 -5.61
CA GLY A 65 14.43 6.11 -4.85
C GLY A 65 14.26 6.22 -3.34
N GLU A 66 13.05 6.56 -2.86
CA GLU A 66 12.76 6.67 -1.44
C GLU A 66 12.70 5.25 -0.85
N ARG A 67 13.82 4.81 -0.26
CA ARG A 67 13.94 3.51 0.43
C ARG A 67 13.58 3.59 1.91
N SER A 68 12.63 4.44 2.27
CA SER A 68 12.19 4.55 3.67
C SER A 68 11.41 3.30 4.08
N TRP A 69 11.51 2.89 5.35
CA TRP A 69 10.76 1.75 5.89
C TRP A 69 9.24 1.88 5.65
N LEU A 70 8.72 3.10 5.72
CA LEU A 70 7.32 3.42 5.46
C LEU A 70 6.87 3.00 4.06
N MET A 71 7.71 3.17 3.04
CA MET A 71 7.40 2.73 1.67
C MET A 71 7.28 1.21 1.56
N TRP A 72 8.15 0.46 2.26
CA TRP A 72 8.05 -1.00 2.31
C TRP A 72 6.76 -1.47 2.97
N LEU A 73 6.34 -0.78 4.04
CA LEU A 73 5.08 -1.08 4.72
C LEU A 73 3.86 -0.74 3.86
N MET A 74 3.95 0.33 3.05
CA MET A 74 2.93 0.70 2.06
C MET A 74 2.88 -0.23 0.85
N LEU A 75 3.98 -0.92 0.53
CA LEU A 75 4.02 -1.89 -0.56
C LEU A 75 3.17 -3.14 -0.22
N LEU A 76 3.14 -3.48 1.06
CA LEU A 76 2.47 -4.66 1.62
C LEU A 76 0.98 -4.74 1.25
N PRO A 77 0.14 -3.71 1.44
CA PRO A 77 -1.26 -3.74 1.00
C PRO A 77 -1.43 -3.85 -0.52
N GLY A 78 -0.55 -3.20 -1.30
CA GLY A 78 -0.55 -3.34 -2.76
C GLY A 78 -0.25 -4.77 -3.21
N LEU A 79 0.74 -5.40 -2.57
CA LEU A 79 1.09 -6.80 -2.81
C LEU A 79 -0.07 -7.74 -2.42
N PHE A 80 -0.69 -7.51 -1.27
CA PHE A 80 -1.86 -8.26 -0.83
C PHE A 80 -3.02 -8.14 -1.83
N ALA A 81 -3.31 -6.94 -2.32
CA ALA A 81 -4.36 -6.74 -3.32
C ALA A 81 -4.08 -7.54 -4.61
N ILE A 82 -2.81 -7.58 -5.07
CA ILE A 82 -2.42 -8.38 -6.24
C ILE A 82 -2.57 -9.88 -5.97
N ILE A 83 -2.12 -10.37 -4.82
CA ILE A 83 -2.25 -11.79 -4.45
C ILE A 83 -3.73 -12.19 -4.39
N PHE A 84 -4.58 -11.35 -3.76
CA PHE A 84 -6.02 -11.60 -3.72
C PHE A 84 -6.65 -11.56 -5.12
N ALA A 85 -6.26 -10.62 -5.98
CA ALA A 85 -6.77 -10.55 -7.35
C ALA A 85 -6.36 -11.79 -8.16
N LEU A 86 -5.14 -12.27 -7.98
CA LEU A 86 -4.69 -13.52 -8.60
C LEU A 86 -5.43 -14.73 -8.04
N ALA A 87 -5.68 -14.79 -6.72
CA ALA A 87 -6.44 -15.86 -6.10
C ALA A 87 -7.88 -15.92 -6.65
N GLU A 88 -8.53 -14.76 -6.80
CA GLU A 88 -9.86 -14.62 -7.41
C GLU A 88 -9.91 -15.17 -8.84
N ILE A 89 -8.89 -14.85 -9.65
CA ILE A 89 -8.79 -15.31 -11.04
C ILE A 89 -8.49 -16.81 -11.12
N LEU A 90 -7.64 -17.32 -10.22
CA LEU A 90 -7.18 -18.70 -10.25
C LEU A 90 -8.22 -19.68 -9.69
N ILE A 91 -9.01 -19.25 -8.70
CA ILE A 91 -10.08 -20.02 -8.08
C ILE A 91 -11.37 -19.20 -8.16
N PRO A 92 -11.98 -19.13 -9.36
CA PRO A 92 -13.28 -18.49 -9.51
C PRO A 92 -14.30 -19.33 -8.74
N HIS A 93 -15.04 -18.68 -7.86
CA HIS A 93 -16.13 -19.26 -7.09
C HIS A 93 -17.49 -18.84 -7.66
#